data_AF-A0A1E4SX65-F1
#
_entry.id   AF-A0A1E4SX65-F1
#
_cell.length_a   1.000
_cell.length_b   1.000
_cell.length_c   1.000
_cell.angle_alpha   90.00
_cell.angle_beta   90.00
_cell.angle_gamma   90.00
#
_symmetry.space_group_name_H-M   'P 1'
#
loop_
_entity.id
_entity.type
_entity.pdbx_description
1 polymer ?
#
loop_
_entity_poly.entity_id
_entity_poly.type
_entity_poly.pdbx_seq_one_letter_code
_entity_poly.pdbx_strand_id
1 'polypeptide(L)'
;MSGFQSSQSKAQTESTVNKLLANFLPGSASVITTTSTSAFDLSGQLSSGAAKISQMSKNLKSLRENKHNIAKMKVKEKKLKNSHIRKNIALQSKITKLSKLQTGSKEATQQLVDQNLKSLKSWENGNQTDLKQLQSKVLRMKNSETGKRRKVRASKVKKMEFNARLKKGHISVPGLTPGLAPVGASDDESASESDLDVDSDEDDNIPILKDDYDDYN
;
A
#
# COMPACT_ATOMS: atom_id res chain seq x y z
N MET A 1 44.84 47.31 34.79
CA MET A 1 45.01 46.12 33.93
C MET A 1 44.20 44.99 34.55
N SER A 2 43.18 44.50 33.86
CA SER A 2 42.22 43.53 34.41
C SER A 2 42.83 42.13 34.42
N GLY A 3 43.03 41.57 35.62
CA GLY A 3 43.43 40.18 35.82
C GLY A 3 42.23 39.23 35.73
N PHE A 4 42.50 37.94 35.54
CA PHE A 4 41.48 36.89 35.57
C PHE A 4 40.66 36.94 36.88
N GLN A 5 39.33 36.96 36.75
CA GLN A 5 38.39 37.08 37.89
C GLN A 5 38.32 35.80 38.75
N SER A 6 38.78 34.65 38.23
CA SER A 6 38.82 33.40 38.98
C SER A 6 40.02 32.53 38.57
N SER A 7 40.52 31.73 39.51
CA SER A 7 41.61 30.76 39.27
C SER A 7 41.22 29.73 38.21
N GLN A 8 39.94 29.36 38.16
CA GLN A 8 39.39 28.46 37.15
C GLN A 8 39.42 29.07 35.74
N SER A 9 39.06 30.36 35.61
CA SER A 9 39.15 31.08 34.33
C SER A 9 40.60 31.20 33.84
N LYS A 10 41.54 31.45 34.77
CA LYS A 10 42.97 31.45 34.49
C LYS A 10 43.44 30.08 34.01
N ALA A 11 43.13 29.01 34.73
CA ALA A 11 43.53 27.64 34.38
C ALA A 11 42.94 27.17 33.04
N GLN A 12 41.69 27.51 32.74
CA GLN A 12 41.04 27.20 31.46
C GLN A 12 41.72 27.95 30.30
N THR A 13 42.04 29.22 30.51
CA THR A 13 42.72 30.03 29.49
C THR A 13 44.14 29.52 29.25
N GLU A 14 44.90 29.22 30.31
CA GLU A 14 46.23 28.62 30.23
C GLU A 14 46.20 27.27 29.51
N SER A 15 45.24 26.40 29.82
CA SER A 15 45.08 25.12 29.10
C SER A 15 44.79 25.31 27.61
N THR A 16 43.96 26.31 27.27
CA THR A 16 43.58 26.59 25.88
C THR A 16 44.76 27.17 25.10
N VAL A 17 45.50 28.09 25.70
CA VAL A 17 46.72 28.68 25.11
C VAL A 17 47.80 27.60 24.94
N ASN A 18 48.03 26.77 25.95
CA ASN A 18 49.01 25.68 25.88
C ASN A 18 48.67 24.67 24.77
N LYS A 19 47.38 24.35 24.55
CA LYS A 19 46.94 23.49 23.45
C LYS A 19 47.13 24.15 22.08
N LEU A 20 46.88 25.44 21.97
CA LEU A 20 47.11 26.18 20.72
C LEU A 20 48.60 26.22 20.41
N LEU A 21 49.44 26.59 21.36
CA LEU A 21 50.89 26.65 21.19
C LEU A 21 51.46 25.28 20.81
N ALA A 22 51.01 24.19 21.44
CA ALA A 22 51.40 22.82 21.07
C ALA A 22 51.05 22.42 19.62
N ASN A 23 50.00 23.02 19.04
CA ASN A 23 49.61 22.75 17.66
C ASN A 23 50.41 23.58 16.64
N PHE A 24 50.95 24.73 17.04
CA PHE A 24 51.65 25.67 16.15
C PHE A 24 53.17 25.65 16.29
N LEU A 25 53.71 25.27 17.45
CA LEU A 25 55.14 25.13 17.68
C LEU A 25 55.52 23.64 17.86
N PRO A 26 56.19 23.03 16.87
CA PRO A 26 56.73 21.69 17.05
C PRO A 26 57.77 21.68 18.18
N GLY A 27 57.51 20.91 19.23
CA GLY A 27 58.39 20.77 20.40
C GLY A 27 57.94 21.50 21.67
N SER A 28 56.87 22.30 21.65
CA SER A 28 56.31 22.86 22.89
C SER A 28 55.46 21.80 23.62
N ALA A 29 56.10 20.99 24.45
CA ALA A 29 55.39 20.09 25.35
C ALA A 29 54.43 20.91 26.23
N SER A 30 53.18 20.44 26.37
CA SER A 30 52.18 21.03 27.26
C SER A 30 52.80 21.15 28.66
N VAL A 31 53.06 22.38 29.11
CA VAL A 31 53.59 22.63 30.45
C VAL A 31 52.50 22.23 31.45
N ILE A 32 52.61 21.01 31.98
CA ILE A 32 51.77 20.53 33.07
C ILE A 32 52.36 21.13 34.34
N THR A 33 51.69 22.17 34.87
CA THR A 33 52.00 22.77 36.16
C THR A 33 51.49 21.86 37.29
N THR A 34 52.10 20.69 37.45
CA THR A 34 51.99 19.92 38.70
C THR A 34 53.36 19.87 39.34
N THR A 35 53.48 20.55 40.48
CA THR A 35 54.59 20.50 41.41
C THR A 35 54.74 19.08 41.96
N SER A 36 55.41 18.22 41.21
CA SER A 36 55.96 16.95 41.70
C SER A 36 57.27 16.67 40.97
N THR A 37 58.35 16.91 41.70
CA THR A 37 59.71 16.48 41.39
C THR A 37 59.75 14.97 41.22
N SER A 38 59.72 14.49 39.98
CA SER A 38 60.30 13.19 39.64
C SER A 38 60.36 13.05 38.13
N ALA A 39 61.56 12.78 37.64
CA ALA A 39 61.83 12.35 36.27
C ALA A 39 61.43 13.36 35.19
N PHE A 40 62.39 14.22 34.88
CA PHE A 40 62.67 14.62 33.51
C PHE A 40 62.37 13.43 32.57
N ASP A 41 61.43 13.59 31.64
CA ASP A 41 61.05 12.62 30.61
C ASP A 41 62.18 12.43 29.57
N LEU A 42 63.40 12.21 30.06
CA LEU A 42 64.57 11.79 29.28
C LEU A 42 64.49 10.30 28.90
N SER A 43 63.47 9.58 29.36
CA SER A 43 63.20 8.17 29.00
C SER A 43 62.67 8.00 27.57
N GLY A 44 62.14 9.07 26.96
CA GLY A 44 61.69 9.05 25.56
C GLY A 44 62.84 9.01 24.54
N GLN A 45 64.03 9.50 24.91
CA GLN A 45 65.18 9.57 24.00
C GLN A 45 65.98 8.26 23.89
N LEU A 46 65.90 7.38 24.90
CA LEU A 46 66.58 6.08 24.97
C LEU A 46 65.72 4.90 24.48
N SER A 47 64.63 5.18 23.76
CA SER A 47 63.92 4.11 23.04
C SER A 47 64.80 3.63 21.88
N SER A 48 65.05 2.32 21.82
CA SER A 48 65.78 1.69 20.71
C SER A 48 65.17 2.12 19.37
N GLY A 49 65.97 2.18 18.29
CA GLY A 49 65.47 2.57 16.97
C GLY A 49 64.19 1.80 16.56
N ALA A 50 64.08 0.53 16.98
CA ALA A 50 62.90 -0.30 16.79
C ALA A 50 61.65 0.20 17.54
N ALA A 51 61.79 0.70 18.76
CA ALA A 51 60.69 1.26 19.54
C ALA A 51 60.17 2.59 18.94
N LYS A 52 61.07 3.45 18.43
CA LYS A 52 60.69 4.68 17.69
C LYS A 52 59.96 4.35 16.39
N ILE A 53 60.43 3.34 15.64
CA ILE A 53 59.78 2.87 14.41
C ILE A 53 58.38 2.28 14.72
N SER A 54 58.24 1.53 15.82
CA SER A 54 56.96 0.97 16.26
C SER A 54 55.97 2.06 16.70
N GLN A 55 56.43 3.09 17.40
CA GLN A 55 55.58 4.24 17.76
C GLN A 55 55.17 5.05 16.52
N MET A 56 56.11 5.29 15.60
CA MET A 56 55.83 5.99 14.35
C MET A 56 54.81 5.24 13.48
N SER A 57 54.91 3.91 13.37
CA SER A 57 53.95 3.10 12.62
C SER A 57 52.55 3.11 13.27
N LYS A 58 52.47 3.07 14.60
CA LYS A 58 51.21 3.26 15.35
C LYS A 58 50.60 4.64 15.11
N ASN A 59 51.40 5.70 15.14
CA ASN A 59 50.96 7.08 14.88
C ASN A 59 50.49 7.27 13.42
N LEU A 60 51.16 6.65 12.45
CA LEU A 60 50.73 6.68 11.05
C LEU A 60 49.41 5.92 10.85
N LYS A 61 49.21 4.79 11.55
CA LYS A 61 47.95 4.04 11.53
C LYS A 61 46.81 4.85 12.15
N SER A 62 47.02 5.44 13.32
CA SER A 62 46.00 6.27 13.98
C SER A 62 45.67 7.52 13.16
N LEU A 63 46.66 8.13 12.49
CA LEU A 63 46.42 9.27 11.59
C LEU A 63 45.56 8.87 10.38
N ARG A 64 45.80 7.69 9.79
CA ARG A 64 44.98 7.16 8.69
C ARG A 64 43.54 6.88 9.14
N GLU A 65 43.37 6.25 10.30
CA GLU A 65 42.05 5.99 10.89
C GLU A 65 41.30 7.29 11.21
N ASN A 66 41.99 8.28 11.77
CA ASN A 66 41.42 9.59 12.07
C ASN A 66 40.99 10.32 10.78
N LYS A 67 41.83 10.34 9.73
CA LYS A 67 41.46 10.90 8.42
C LYS A 67 40.20 10.26 7.84
N HIS A 68 40.09 8.94 7.93
CA HIS A 68 38.92 8.20 7.48
C HIS A 68 37.66 8.53 8.31
N ASN A 69 37.80 8.64 9.64
CA ASN A 69 36.70 9.04 10.52
C ASN A 69 36.23 10.47 10.24
N ILE A 70 37.16 11.40 10.02
CA ILE A 70 36.84 12.78 9.61
C ILE A 70 36.10 12.79 8.27
N ALA A 71 36.54 11.99 7.28
CA ALA A 71 35.84 11.87 6.00
C ALA A 71 34.41 11.35 6.17
N LYS A 72 34.21 10.29 6.98
CA LYS A 72 32.88 9.76 7.33
C LYS A 72 32.00 10.82 8.00
N MET A 73 32.55 11.57 8.96
CA MET A 73 31.84 12.65 9.64
C MET A 73 31.41 13.75 8.68
N LYS A 74 32.28 14.19 7.77
CA LYS A 74 31.95 15.17 6.73
C LYS A 74 30.82 14.69 5.81
N VAL A 75 30.83 13.41 5.42
CA VAL A 75 29.74 12.82 4.61
C VAL A 75 28.42 12.82 5.38
N LYS A 76 28.43 12.43 6.66
CA LYS A 76 27.24 12.47 7.52
C LYS A 76 26.71 13.89 7.68
N GLU A 77 27.58 14.85 7.94
CA GLU A 77 27.24 16.27 8.06
C GLU A 77 26.62 16.80 6.76
N LYS A 78 27.22 16.51 5.59
CA LYS A 78 26.66 16.89 4.29
C LYS A 78 25.27 16.28 4.05
N LYS A 79 25.09 14.99 4.37
CA LYS A 79 23.78 14.33 4.27
C LYS A 79 22.74 14.99 5.18
N LEU A 80 23.13 15.33 6.41
CA LEU A 80 22.26 16.00 7.37
C LEU A 80 21.88 17.40 6.88
N LYS A 81 22.85 18.22 6.43
CA LYS A 81 22.61 19.53 5.83
C LYS A 81 21.66 19.45 4.63
N ASN A 82 21.93 18.53 3.70
CA ASN A 82 21.06 18.33 2.53
C ASN A 82 19.64 17.90 2.92
N SER A 83 19.49 17.07 3.95
CA SER A 83 18.19 16.69 4.49
C SER A 83 17.43 17.90 5.04
N HIS A 84 18.10 18.76 5.81
CA HIS A 84 17.51 19.99 6.33
C HIS A 84 17.10 20.95 5.22
N ILE A 85 17.95 21.13 4.20
CA ILE A 85 17.65 21.95 3.02
C ILE A 85 16.40 21.43 2.31
N ARG A 86 16.32 20.12 2.03
CA ARG A 86 15.13 19.51 1.41
C ARG A 86 13.86 19.72 2.22
N LYS A 87 13.93 19.54 3.55
CA LYS A 87 12.80 19.81 4.44
C LYS A 87 12.38 21.29 4.39
N ASN A 88 13.34 22.21 4.38
CA ASN A 88 13.07 23.64 4.32
C ASN A 88 12.41 24.03 2.98
N ILE A 89 12.94 23.54 1.86
CA ILE A 89 12.32 23.73 0.52
C ILE A 89 10.88 23.19 0.51
N ALA A 90 10.66 21.99 1.06
CA ALA A 90 9.32 21.42 1.15
C ALA A 90 8.38 22.30 2.01
N LEU A 91 8.86 22.82 3.15
CA LEU A 91 8.09 23.74 3.99
C LEU A 91 7.76 25.05 3.26
N GLN A 92 8.74 25.67 2.60
CA GLN A 92 8.52 26.87 1.80
C GLN A 92 7.50 26.63 0.67
N SER A 93 7.59 25.48 0.00
CA SER A 93 6.60 25.09 -1.02
C SER A 93 5.18 24.94 -0.44
N LYS A 94 5.05 24.44 0.79
CA LYS A 94 3.77 24.34 1.48
C LYS A 94 3.24 25.73 1.88
N ILE A 95 4.09 26.58 2.44
CA ILE A 95 3.73 27.95 2.84
C ILE A 95 3.27 28.75 1.63
N THR A 96 3.99 28.69 0.51
CA THR A 96 3.61 29.39 -0.74
C THR A 96 2.28 28.87 -1.29
N LYS A 97 2.04 27.55 -1.28
CA LYS A 97 0.73 26.98 -1.65
C LYS A 97 -0.39 27.48 -0.74
N LEU A 98 -0.19 27.45 0.58
CA LEU A 98 -1.18 27.93 1.55
C LEU A 98 -1.47 29.41 1.38
N SER A 99 -0.43 30.23 1.17
CA SER A 99 -0.59 31.66 0.90
C SER A 99 -1.42 31.90 -0.37
N LYS A 100 -1.15 31.17 -1.47
CA LYS A 100 -1.96 31.27 -2.70
C LYS A 100 -3.43 30.85 -2.51
N LEU A 101 -3.68 29.86 -1.64
CA LEU A 101 -5.03 29.44 -1.30
C LEU A 101 -5.73 30.50 -0.44
N GLN A 102 -5.02 31.09 0.53
CA GLN A 102 -5.54 32.15 1.39
C GLN A 102 -5.86 33.43 0.62
N THR A 103 -5.07 33.76 -0.40
CA THR A 103 -5.36 34.89 -1.30
C THR A 103 -6.50 34.61 -2.29
N GLY A 104 -7.08 33.40 -2.27
CA GLY A 104 -8.21 33.04 -3.13
C GLY A 104 -7.84 32.87 -4.61
N SER A 105 -6.59 32.51 -4.92
CA SER A 105 -6.19 32.29 -6.31
C SER A 105 -6.97 31.12 -6.93
N LYS A 106 -7.78 31.42 -7.96
CA LYS A 106 -8.61 30.43 -8.68
C LYS A 106 -7.80 29.28 -9.27
N GLU A 107 -6.57 29.55 -9.73
CA GLU A 107 -5.68 28.53 -10.27
C GLU A 107 -5.23 27.53 -9.21
N ALA A 108 -4.87 28.03 -8.01
CA ALA A 108 -4.41 27.19 -6.92
C ALA A 108 -5.54 26.31 -6.37
N THR A 109 -6.76 26.84 -6.28
CA THR A 109 -7.94 26.07 -5.86
C THR A 109 -8.33 25.05 -6.91
N GLN A 110 -8.34 25.41 -8.20
CA GLN A 110 -8.64 24.48 -9.29
C GLN A 110 -7.65 23.31 -9.31
N GLN A 111 -6.35 23.57 -9.20
CA GLN A 111 -5.34 22.51 -9.14
C GLN A 111 -5.55 21.55 -7.95
N LEU A 112 -5.97 22.08 -6.80
CA LEU A 112 -6.27 21.26 -5.62
C LEU A 112 -7.53 20.41 -5.84
N VAL A 113 -8.57 20.99 -6.45
CA VAL A 113 -9.78 20.26 -6.85
C VAL A 113 -9.43 19.14 -7.83
N ASP A 114 -8.62 19.42 -8.86
CA ASP A 114 -8.25 18.42 -9.87
C ASP A 114 -7.42 17.28 -9.26
N GLN A 115 -6.50 17.58 -8.33
CA GLN A 115 -5.74 16.56 -7.59
C GLN A 115 -6.65 15.69 -6.74
N ASN A 116 -7.60 16.30 -6.02
CA ASN A 116 -8.55 15.57 -5.20
C ASN A 116 -9.50 14.73 -6.06
N LEU A 117 -9.99 15.26 -7.18
CA LEU A 117 -10.81 14.52 -8.14
C LEU A 117 -10.06 13.35 -8.72
N LYS A 118 -8.78 13.52 -9.08
CA LYS A 118 -7.94 12.41 -9.57
C LYS A 118 -7.74 11.35 -8.50
N SER A 119 -7.49 11.75 -7.24
CA SER A 119 -7.35 10.80 -6.14
C SER A 119 -8.66 10.05 -5.87
N LEU A 120 -9.81 10.73 -5.86
CA LEU A 120 -11.12 10.11 -5.69
C LEU A 120 -11.44 9.12 -6.82
N LYS A 121 -11.22 9.56 -8.07
CA LYS A 121 -11.43 8.72 -9.25
C LYS A 121 -10.43 7.56 -9.35
N SER A 122 -9.26 7.65 -8.71
CA SER A 122 -8.29 6.55 -8.70
C SER A 122 -8.79 5.31 -7.95
N TRP A 123 -9.77 5.49 -7.04
CA TRP A 123 -10.47 4.38 -6.37
C TRP A 123 -11.72 3.93 -7.13
N GLU A 124 -12.15 4.68 -8.14
CA GLU A 124 -13.25 4.27 -8.99
C GLU A 124 -12.74 3.19 -9.95
N ASN A 125 -13.10 1.93 -9.66
CA ASN A 125 -12.62 0.75 -10.38
C ASN A 125 -12.80 0.89 -11.91
N GLY A 126 -11.77 0.53 -12.68
CA GLY A 126 -11.81 0.55 -14.15
C GLY A 126 -12.90 -0.33 -14.79
N ASN A 127 -13.54 -1.22 -14.02
CA ASN A 127 -14.56 -2.15 -14.48
C ASN A 127 -15.99 -1.61 -14.33
N GLN A 128 -16.18 -0.28 -14.32
CA GLN A 128 -17.51 0.35 -14.22
C GLN A 128 -18.47 -0.14 -15.31
N THR A 129 -17.97 -0.44 -16.52
CA THR A 129 -18.79 -0.95 -17.62
C THR A 129 -19.35 -2.33 -17.32
N ASP A 130 -18.48 -3.24 -16.89
CA ASP A 130 -18.83 -4.64 -16.65
C ASP A 130 -19.72 -4.77 -15.41
N LEU A 131 -19.43 -3.95 -14.39
CA LEU A 131 -20.23 -3.88 -13.18
C LEU A 131 -21.63 -3.32 -13.47
N LYS A 132 -21.76 -2.30 -14.33
CA LYS A 132 -23.05 -1.79 -14.81
C LYS A 132 -23.81 -2.83 -15.64
N GLN A 133 -23.12 -3.55 -16.51
CA GLN A 133 -23.72 -4.64 -17.28
C GLN A 133 -24.24 -5.74 -16.36
N LEU A 134 -23.44 -6.18 -15.39
CA LEU A 134 -23.84 -7.18 -14.40
C LEU A 134 -25.04 -6.71 -13.57
N GLN A 135 -25.00 -5.48 -13.07
CA GLN A 135 -26.11 -4.87 -12.32
C GLN A 135 -27.40 -4.85 -13.15
N SER A 136 -27.29 -4.48 -14.44
CA SER A 136 -28.44 -4.47 -15.35
C SER A 136 -28.99 -5.88 -15.59
N LYS A 137 -28.12 -6.90 -15.68
CA LYS A 137 -28.50 -8.30 -15.86
C LYS A 137 -29.23 -8.82 -14.62
N VAL A 138 -28.70 -8.55 -13.42
CA VAL A 138 -29.33 -8.93 -12.13
C VAL A 138 -30.71 -8.28 -11.99
N LEU A 139 -30.84 -6.98 -12.29
CA LEU A 139 -32.13 -6.29 -12.25
C LEU A 139 -33.14 -6.88 -13.24
N ARG A 140 -32.70 -7.22 -14.46
CA ARG A 140 -33.56 -7.88 -15.45
C ARG A 140 -34.00 -9.27 -14.99
N MET A 141 -33.12 -10.07 -14.39
CA MET A 141 -33.48 -11.40 -13.88
C MET A 141 -34.55 -11.30 -12.79
N LYS A 142 -34.34 -10.43 -11.78
CA LYS A 142 -35.29 -10.19 -10.68
C LYS A 142 -36.67 -9.75 -11.18
N ASN A 143 -36.72 -8.90 -12.20
CA ASN A 143 -37.98 -8.44 -12.79
C ASN A 143 -38.61 -9.46 -13.74
N SER A 144 -37.82 -10.33 -14.39
CA SER A 144 -38.37 -11.39 -15.24
C SER A 144 -39.09 -12.46 -14.41
N GLU A 145 -38.62 -12.73 -13.20
CA GLU A 145 -39.16 -13.78 -12.34
C GLU A 145 -40.54 -13.41 -11.79
N THR A 146 -40.74 -12.14 -11.45
CA THR A 146 -42.06 -11.58 -11.12
C THR A 146 -42.98 -11.58 -12.34
N GLY A 147 -42.47 -11.27 -13.54
CA GLY A 147 -43.20 -11.33 -14.80
C GLY A 147 -43.66 -12.75 -15.18
N LYS A 148 -42.81 -13.76 -15.00
CA LYS A 148 -43.12 -15.18 -15.26
C LYS A 148 -44.23 -15.67 -14.32
N ARG A 149 -44.12 -15.38 -13.02
CA ARG A 149 -45.17 -15.71 -12.03
C ARG A 149 -46.52 -15.06 -12.36
N ARG A 150 -46.51 -13.80 -12.83
CA ARG A 150 -47.74 -13.11 -13.26
C ARG A 150 -48.37 -13.73 -14.51
N LYS A 151 -47.55 -14.12 -15.50
CA LYS A 151 -48.03 -14.79 -16.72
C LYS A 151 -48.67 -16.15 -16.42
N VAL A 152 -48.06 -16.95 -15.55
CA VAL A 152 -48.61 -18.27 -15.15
C VAL A 152 -49.91 -18.13 -14.38
N ARG A 153 -50.03 -17.15 -13.47
CA ARG A 153 -51.31 -16.87 -12.79
C ARG A 153 -52.38 -16.42 -13.78
N ALA A 154 -52.04 -15.54 -14.71
CA ALA A 154 -52.99 -15.07 -15.73
C ALA A 154 -53.48 -16.20 -16.66
N SER A 155 -52.61 -17.13 -17.06
CA SER A 155 -53.03 -18.28 -17.88
C SER A 155 -53.93 -19.24 -17.08
N LYS A 156 -53.62 -19.47 -15.80
CA LYS A 156 -54.46 -20.29 -14.91
C LYS A 156 -55.85 -19.69 -14.71
N VAL A 157 -55.93 -18.38 -14.49
CA VAL A 157 -57.21 -17.65 -14.37
C VAL A 157 -58.01 -17.76 -15.67
N LYS A 158 -57.40 -17.51 -16.83
CA LYS A 158 -58.07 -17.67 -18.13
C LYS A 158 -58.61 -19.08 -18.36
N LYS A 159 -57.84 -20.12 -17.99
CA LYS A 159 -58.28 -21.52 -18.10
C LYS A 159 -59.45 -21.82 -17.15
N MET A 160 -59.43 -21.28 -15.93
CA MET A 160 -60.55 -21.42 -14.99
C MET A 160 -61.81 -20.70 -15.47
N GLU A 161 -61.67 -19.47 -15.97
CA GLU A 161 -62.79 -18.72 -16.55
C GLU A 161 -63.40 -19.43 -17.75
N PHE A 162 -62.56 -19.97 -18.64
CA PHE A 162 -63.02 -20.78 -19.78
C PHE A 162 -63.79 -22.03 -19.31
N ASN A 163 -63.23 -22.79 -18.36
CA ASN A 163 -63.90 -23.97 -17.80
C ASN A 163 -65.20 -23.62 -17.07
N ALA A 164 -65.26 -22.48 -16.37
CA ALA A 164 -66.47 -22.03 -15.70
C ALA A 164 -67.56 -21.64 -16.72
N ARG A 165 -67.20 -21.01 -17.85
CA ARG A 165 -68.13 -20.66 -18.92
C ARG A 165 -68.62 -21.89 -19.69
N LEU A 166 -67.77 -22.89 -19.88
CA LEU A 166 -68.15 -24.21 -20.39
C LEU A 166 -69.18 -24.90 -19.48
N LYS A 167 -68.90 -25.01 -18.17
CA LYS A 167 -69.81 -25.64 -17.19
C LYS A 167 -71.16 -24.93 -17.07
N LYS A 168 -71.17 -23.60 -17.20
CA LYS A 168 -72.41 -22.79 -17.21
C LYS A 168 -73.16 -22.83 -18.54
N GLY A 169 -72.64 -23.53 -19.56
CA GLY A 169 -73.29 -23.64 -20.88
C GLY A 169 -73.21 -22.37 -21.74
N HIS A 170 -72.40 -21.37 -21.36
CA HIS A 170 -72.21 -20.15 -22.16
C HIS A 170 -71.30 -20.37 -23.37
N ILE A 171 -70.53 -21.46 -23.37
CA ILE A 171 -69.68 -21.88 -24.49
C ILE A 171 -70.12 -23.30 -24.84
N SER A 172 -70.79 -23.47 -25.97
CA SER A 172 -71.04 -24.80 -26.54
C SER A 172 -69.83 -25.19 -27.37
N VAL A 173 -69.19 -26.31 -27.02
CA VAL A 173 -68.18 -26.93 -27.87
C VAL A 173 -68.92 -27.92 -28.77
N PRO A 174 -69.13 -27.60 -30.06
CA PRO A 174 -69.86 -28.48 -30.96
C PRO A 174 -69.13 -29.82 -31.07
N GLY A 175 -69.87 -30.93 -30.92
CA GLY A 175 -69.34 -32.28 -31.05
C GLY A 175 -68.79 -32.92 -29.77
N LEU A 176 -68.79 -32.22 -28.62
CA LEU A 176 -68.32 -32.85 -27.39
C LEU A 176 -69.35 -33.83 -26.80
N THR A 177 -70.65 -33.51 -26.83
CA THR A 177 -71.74 -34.49 -26.54
C THR A 177 -73.11 -34.05 -27.06
N PRO A 178 -73.55 -34.52 -28.24
CA PRO A 178 -74.94 -34.95 -28.36
C PRO A 178 -74.99 -36.39 -28.90
N GLY A 179 -75.37 -37.34 -28.04
CA GLY A 179 -75.49 -38.76 -28.41
C GLY A 179 -74.47 -39.71 -27.76
N LEU A 180 -73.62 -39.24 -26.84
CA LEU A 180 -72.77 -40.14 -26.06
C LEU A 180 -73.63 -40.86 -25.01
N ALA A 181 -73.71 -42.18 -25.08
CA ALA A 181 -74.42 -43.00 -24.11
C ALA A 181 -73.74 -42.89 -22.73
N PRO A 182 -74.50 -42.94 -21.63
CA PRO A 182 -73.91 -42.98 -20.29
C PRO A 182 -73.08 -44.27 -20.15
N VAL A 183 -71.76 -44.13 -20.12
CA VAL A 183 -70.84 -45.22 -19.81
C VAL A 183 -70.97 -45.55 -18.32
N GLY A 184 -71.29 -46.81 -17.99
CA GLY A 184 -71.40 -47.29 -16.62
C GLY A 184 -70.03 -47.52 -16.00
N ALA A 185 -69.93 -47.43 -14.66
CA ALA A 185 -68.69 -47.63 -13.89
C ALA A 185 -68.09 -49.05 -13.95
N SER A 186 -68.54 -49.89 -14.90
CA SER A 186 -68.14 -51.29 -15.06
C SER A 186 -67.23 -51.52 -16.27
N ASP A 187 -66.87 -50.46 -17.01
CA ASP A 187 -66.09 -50.54 -18.26
C ASP A 187 -64.66 -49.97 -18.11
N ASP A 188 -64.24 -49.61 -16.89
CA ASP A 188 -62.99 -48.86 -16.62
C ASP A 188 -61.82 -49.75 -16.14
N GLU A 189 -61.88 -51.07 -16.36
CA GLU A 189 -60.78 -51.99 -16.04
C GLU A 189 -60.05 -52.38 -17.33
N SER A 190 -59.30 -51.45 -17.93
CA SER A 190 -58.19 -51.79 -18.82
C SER A 190 -57.04 -50.79 -18.76
N ALA A 191 -56.04 -51.15 -17.95
CA ALA A 191 -54.60 -50.91 -18.08
C ALA A 191 -54.10 -49.50 -18.46
N SER A 192 -53.68 -48.75 -17.44
CA SER A 192 -52.74 -47.64 -17.54
C SER A 192 -51.33 -48.15 -17.20
N GLU A 193 -50.49 -48.41 -18.20
CA GLU A 193 -49.07 -48.63 -18.01
C GLU A 193 -48.29 -47.55 -18.75
N SER A 194 -47.57 -46.75 -17.96
CA SER A 194 -46.86 -45.55 -18.37
C SER A 194 -45.38 -45.72 -18.04
N ASP A 195 -44.57 -46.04 -19.05
CA ASP A 195 -43.11 -46.00 -18.94
C ASP A 195 -42.57 -44.85 -19.79
N LEU A 196 -41.96 -43.90 -19.09
CA LEU A 196 -41.31 -42.69 -19.61
C LEU A 196 -39.88 -42.72 -19.07
N ASP A 197 -38.97 -43.38 -19.82
CA ASP A 197 -37.54 -43.30 -19.55
C ASP A 197 -36.95 -42.05 -20.20
N VAL A 198 -36.34 -41.22 -19.37
CA VAL A 198 -35.63 -39.99 -19.73
C VAL A 198 -34.15 -40.30 -19.64
N ASP A 199 -33.48 -40.43 -20.79
CA ASP A 199 -32.03 -40.48 -20.88
C ASP A 199 -31.44 -39.08 -20.59
N SER A 200 -30.68 -38.99 -19.51
CA SER A 200 -29.77 -37.89 -19.19
C SER A 200 -28.42 -38.53 -18.89
N ASP A 201 -27.36 -38.05 -19.56
CA ASP A 201 -26.03 -37.77 -19.00
C ASP A 201 -24.93 -37.93 -20.06
N GLU A 202 -24.62 -36.85 -20.80
CA GLU A 202 -23.33 -36.67 -21.48
C GLU A 202 -22.91 -35.21 -21.31
N ASP A 203 -21.99 -34.93 -20.38
CA ASP A 203 -21.09 -33.78 -20.42
C ASP A 203 -20.04 -33.91 -19.29
N ASP A 204 -18.83 -34.36 -19.63
CA ASP A 204 -17.61 -34.08 -18.84
C ASP A 204 -16.40 -34.03 -19.80
N ASN A 205 -16.23 -32.90 -20.49
CA ASN A 205 -14.98 -32.55 -21.17
C ASN A 205 -14.37 -31.32 -20.49
N ILE A 206 -13.59 -31.57 -19.42
CA ILE A 206 -12.79 -30.55 -18.74
C ILE A 206 -11.37 -30.63 -19.32
N PRO A 207 -10.86 -29.58 -20.00
CA PRO A 207 -9.47 -29.57 -20.44
C PRO A 207 -8.54 -29.35 -19.25
N ILE A 208 -7.62 -30.29 -19.07
CA ILE A 208 -6.53 -30.26 -18.08
C ILE A 208 -5.63 -29.05 -18.37
N LEU A 209 -5.50 -28.17 -17.37
CA LEU A 209 -4.57 -27.04 -17.37
C LEU A 209 -3.13 -27.60 -17.30
N LYS A 210 -2.32 -27.36 -18.33
CA LYS A 210 -0.88 -27.64 -18.31
C LYS A 210 -0.21 -26.57 -17.45
N ASP A 211 0.50 -27.00 -16.41
CA ASP A 211 1.36 -26.13 -15.61
C ASP A 211 2.70 -25.93 -16.33
N ASP A 212 3.02 -24.68 -16.68
CA ASP A 212 4.22 -24.27 -17.41
C ASP A 212 5.51 -24.25 -16.54
N TYR A 213 5.59 -25.10 -15.50
CA TYR A 213 6.64 -25.01 -14.49
C TYR A 213 7.91 -25.84 -14.78
N ASP A 214 7.94 -26.61 -15.87
CA ASP A 214 9.03 -27.55 -16.17
C ASP A 214 10.04 -27.08 -17.23
N ASP A 215 9.85 -25.90 -17.84
CA ASP A 215 10.70 -25.41 -18.94
C ASP A 215 11.96 -24.63 -18.51
N TYR A 216 12.35 -24.69 -17.24
CA TYR A 216 13.61 -24.09 -16.76
C TYR A 216 14.42 -25.07 -15.90
N ASN A 217 15.08 -26.03 -16.55
CA ASN A 217 16.28 -26.70 -16.04
C ASN A 217 17.29 -26.91 -17.17
#